data_AF-A0A2M7T9C5-F1
#
_entry.id   AF-A0A2M7T9C5-F1
#
_cell.length_a   1.000
_cell.length_b   1.000
_cell.length_c   1.000
_cell.angle_alpha   90.00
_cell.angle_beta   90.00
_cell.angle_gamma   90.00
#
_symmetry.space_group_name_H-M   'P 1'
#
loop_
_entity.id
_entity.type
_entity.pdbx_description
1 polymer ?
#
loop_
_entity_poly.entity_id
_entity_poly.type
_entity_poly.pdbx_seq_one_letter_code
_entity_poly.pdbx_strand_id
1 'polypeptide(L)'
;MTVYQEVTINVNTLYAGETAKLSELDGYVLKAKELAGEGANVVLTGNGPIWLYLKIAHALHGKARKLVYKSPVTGEVLIFNHSPD
;
A
#
# COMPACT_ATOMS: atom_id res chain seq x y z
N MET A 1 -11.21 18.98 -13.63
CA MET A 1 -10.89 18.15 -12.46
C MET A 1 -10.20 16.90 -12.97
N THR A 2 -8.91 16.75 -12.72
CA THR A 2 -8.19 15.53 -13.09
C THR A 2 -8.62 14.43 -12.12
N VAL A 3 -9.31 13.40 -12.61
CA VAL A 3 -9.68 12.24 -11.80
C VAL A 3 -8.51 11.28 -11.86
N TYR A 4 -7.85 11.07 -10.73
CA TYR A 4 -6.75 10.12 -10.63
C TYR A 4 -7.28 8.76 -10.18
N GLN A 5 -6.64 7.70 -10.66
CA GLN A 5 -6.99 6.34 -10.29
C GLN A 5 -6.79 6.13 -8.78
N GLU A 6 -7.81 5.56 -8.13
CA GLU A 6 -7.69 5.03 -6.77
C GLU A 6 -7.50 3.52 -6.83
N VAL A 7 -6.49 3.02 -6.12
CA VAL A 7 -6.16 1.59 -6.00
C VAL A 7 -6.18 1.20 -4.54
N THR A 8 -7.02 0.22 -4.19
CA THR A 8 -7.00 -0.39 -2.86
C THR A 8 -6.19 -1.68 -2.89
N ILE A 9 -5.18 -1.78 -2.03
CA ILE A 9 -4.36 -2.98 -1.84
C ILE A 9 -4.68 -3.54 -0.45
N ASN A 10 -5.25 -4.75 -0.43
CA ASN A 10 -5.41 -5.51 0.80
C ASN A 10 -4.11 -6.27 1.08
N VAL A 11 -3.40 -5.91 2.15
CA VAL A 11 -2.09 -6.48 2.49
C VAL A 11 -2.17 -8.00 2.73
N ASN A 12 -3.31 -8.51 3.19
CA ASN A 12 -3.48 -9.93 3.45
C ASN A 12 -3.46 -10.80 2.19
N THR A 13 -3.67 -10.22 1.00
CA THR A 13 -3.67 -10.96 -0.27
C THR A 13 -2.27 -11.05 -0.90
N LEU A 14 -1.27 -10.36 -0.34
CA LEU A 14 0.09 -10.34 -0.88
C LEU A 14 0.87 -11.62 -0.56
N TYR A 15 0.48 -12.32 0.50
CA TYR A 15 1.08 -13.57 0.98
C TYR A 15 0.02 -14.69 1.01
N ALA A 16 0.44 -15.94 0.77
CA ALA A 16 -0.50 -17.05 0.57
C ALA A 16 -0.95 -17.76 1.86
N GLY A 17 -0.18 -17.61 2.95
CA GLY A 17 -0.48 -18.26 4.24
C GLY A 17 -1.20 -17.34 5.22
N GLU A 18 -1.42 -17.81 6.45
CA GLU A 18 -2.01 -16.99 7.52
C GLU A 18 -1.06 -15.88 7.99
N THR A 19 0.25 -16.11 7.90
CA THR A 19 1.30 -15.17 8.33
C THR A 19 2.29 -14.90 7.20
N ALA A 20 2.61 -13.62 6.97
CA ALA A 20 3.64 -13.21 6.04
C ALA A 20 5.04 -13.61 6.51
N LYS A 21 5.91 -14.02 5.59
CA LYS A 21 7.28 -14.45 5.90
C LYS A 21 8.29 -13.40 5.47
N LEU A 22 9.23 -13.08 6.36
CA LEU A 22 10.27 -12.10 6.04
C LEU A 22 11.15 -12.52 4.86
N SER A 23 11.36 -13.83 4.68
CA SER A 23 12.12 -14.40 3.55
C SER A 23 11.46 -14.17 2.17
N GLU A 24 10.18 -13.80 2.15
CA GLU A 24 9.41 -13.55 0.92
C GLU A 24 9.11 -12.04 0.73
N LEU A 25 9.72 -11.18 1.57
CA LEU A 25 9.47 -9.74 1.62
C LEU A 25 9.55 -9.07 0.25
N ASP A 26 10.60 -9.35 -0.52
CA ASP A 26 10.83 -8.73 -1.82
C ASP A 26 9.70 -9.05 -2.80
N GLY A 27 9.15 -10.27 -2.74
CA GLY A 27 8.01 -10.68 -3.54
C GLY A 27 6.72 -9.92 -3.18
N TYR A 28 6.48 -9.69 -1.88
CA TYR A 28 5.32 -8.91 -1.44
C TYR A 28 5.42 -7.45 -1.86
N VAL A 29 6.61 -6.86 -1.74
CA VAL A 29 6.88 -5.48 -2.17
C VAL A 29 6.72 -5.34 -3.68
N LEU A 30 7.23 -6.30 -4.46
CA LEU A 30 7.08 -6.29 -5.91
C LEU A 30 5.60 -6.33 -6.32
N LYS A 31 4.81 -7.26 -5.78
CA LYS A 31 3.36 -7.34 -6.02
C LYS A 31 2.65 -6.03 -5.66
N ALA A 32 2.97 -5.44 -4.50
CA ALA A 32 2.36 -4.18 -4.10
C ALA A 32 2.68 -3.03 -5.07
N LYS A 33 3.92 -2.97 -5.58
CA LYS A 33 4.31 -1.99 -6.61
C LYS A 33 3.56 -2.23 -7.92
N GLU A 34 3.42 -3.48 -8.36
CA GLU A 34 2.68 -3.82 -9.58
C GLU A 34 1.21 -3.43 -9.48
N LEU A 35 0.55 -3.76 -8.36
CA LEU A 35 -0.84 -3.40 -8.11
C LEU A 35 -1.05 -1.88 -8.05
N ALA A 36 -0.12 -1.16 -7.42
CA ALA A 36 -0.21 0.30 -7.29
C ALA A 36 -0.14 1.05 -8.63
N GLY A 37 0.55 0.50 -9.64
CA GLY A 37 0.84 1.23 -10.87
C GLY A 37 1.70 2.47 -10.62
N GLU A 38 1.64 3.44 -11.53
CA GLU A 38 2.37 4.72 -11.43
C GLU A 38 1.39 5.88 -11.22
N GLY A 39 1.65 6.73 -10.23
CA GLY A 39 0.91 7.97 -9.98
C GLY A 39 -0.49 7.80 -9.37
N ALA A 40 -0.89 6.60 -8.95
CA ALA A 40 -2.21 6.35 -8.36
C ALA A 40 -2.33 6.90 -6.91
N ASN A 41 -3.58 7.14 -6.49
CA ASN A 41 -3.94 7.24 -5.08
C ASN A 41 -4.06 5.82 -4.52
N VAL A 42 -3.18 5.45 -3.60
CA VAL A 42 -3.17 4.09 -3.05
C VAL A 42 -3.75 4.08 -1.64
N VAL A 43 -4.61 3.09 -1.38
CA VAL A 43 -5.14 2.78 -0.05
C VAL A 43 -4.63 1.41 0.37
N LEU A 44 -3.85 1.35 1.46
CA LEU A 44 -3.47 0.08 2.10
C LEU A 44 -4.49 -0.28 3.18
N THR A 45 -4.92 -1.55 3.19
CA THR A 45 -5.86 -2.05 4.19
C THR A 45 -5.66 -3.53 4.48
N GLY A 46 -6.43 -4.07 5.42
CA GLY A 46 -6.46 -5.48 5.79
C GLY A 46 -5.42 -5.91 6.82
N ASN A 47 -5.41 -7.20 7.13
CA ASN A 47 -4.51 -7.72 8.16
C ASN A 47 -3.11 -7.92 7.57
N GLY A 48 -2.09 -7.63 8.38
CA GLY A 48 -0.70 -7.85 8.00
C GLY A 48 0.25 -7.35 9.09
N PRO A 49 1.48 -7.87 9.16
CA PRO A 49 2.43 -7.42 10.15
C PRO A 49 2.89 -5.99 9.84
N ILE A 50 3.17 -5.21 10.88
CA ILE A 50 3.58 -3.80 10.77
C ILE A 50 4.80 -3.63 9.88
N TRP A 51 5.79 -4.53 9.96
CA TRP A 51 6.99 -4.45 9.13
C TRP A 51 6.69 -4.53 7.63
N LEU A 52 5.64 -5.26 7.23
CA LEU A 52 5.26 -5.37 5.82
C LEU A 52 4.63 -4.06 5.34
N TYR A 53 3.74 -3.49 6.14
CA TYR A 53 3.17 -2.16 5.88
C TYR A 53 4.26 -1.10 5.72
N LEU A 54 5.25 -1.07 6.61
CA LEU A 54 6.37 -0.13 6.54
C LEU A 54 7.18 -0.28 5.25
N LYS A 55 7.49 -1.53 4.87
CA LYS A 55 8.25 -1.81 3.64
C LYS A 55 7.49 -1.45 2.38
N ILE A 56 6.19 -1.76 2.31
CA ILE A 56 5.33 -1.38 1.19
C ILE A 56 5.20 0.14 1.11
N ALA A 57 4.91 0.82 2.22
CA ALA A 57 4.76 2.27 2.24
C ALA A 57 6.03 2.98 1.76
N HIS A 58 7.20 2.55 2.21
CA HIS A 58 8.48 3.07 1.73
C HIS A 58 8.68 2.83 0.23
N ALA A 59 8.41 1.62 -0.25
CA ALA A 59 8.56 1.27 -1.67
C ALA A 59 7.58 2.01 -2.60
N LEU A 60 6.43 2.43 -2.10
CA LEU A 60 5.42 3.18 -2.85
C LEU A 60 5.63 4.70 -2.80
N HIS A 61 6.51 5.22 -1.91
CA HIS A 61 6.72 6.67 -1.73
C HIS A 61 7.12 7.41 -3.02
N GLY A 62 7.90 6.75 -3.89
CA GLY A 62 8.30 7.29 -5.19
C GLY A 62 7.46 6.80 -6.38
N LYS A 63 6.34 6.10 -6.13
CA LYS A 63 5.53 5.43 -7.17
C LYS A 63 4.07 5.90 -7.14
N ALA A 64 3.48 5.99 -5.96
CA ALA A 64 2.14 6.52 -5.75
C ALA A 64 2.18 8.04 -5.58
N ARG A 65 1.12 8.75 -6.02
CA ARG A 65 0.99 10.20 -5.73
C ARG A 65 0.54 10.47 -4.30
N LYS A 66 -0.23 9.54 -3.73
CA LYS A 66 -0.80 9.63 -2.39
C LYS A 66 -0.92 8.22 -1.82
N LEU A 67 -0.63 8.05 -0.54
CA LEU A 67 -0.81 6.79 0.17
C LEU A 67 -1.58 7.01 1.47
N VAL A 68 -2.63 6.21 1.65
CA VAL A 68 -3.49 6.21 2.84
C VAL A 68 -3.49 4.81 3.44
N TYR A 69 -3.42 4.71 4.76
CA TYR A 69 -3.80 3.51 5.49
C TYR A 69 -5.27 3.59 5.91
N LYS A 70 -6.04 2.52 5.69
CA LYS A 70 -7.45 2.46 6.07
C LYS A 70 -7.73 1.24 6.92
N SER A 71 -8.31 1.45 8.10
CA SER A 71 -8.80 0.37 8.95
C SER A 71 -10.17 0.70 9.55
N PRO A 72 -10.95 -0.30 9.99
CA PRO A 72 -12.22 -0.07 10.69
C PRO A 72 -12.07 0.73 11.99
N VAL A 73 -10.90 0.66 12.62
CA VAL A 73 -10.64 1.27 13.94
C VAL A 73 -10.20 2.73 13.80
N THR A 74 -9.28 3.00 12.88
CA THR A 74 -8.67 4.32 12.71
C THR A 74 -9.35 5.17 11.64
N GLY A 75 -10.21 4.57 10.81
CA GLY A 75 -10.62 5.19 9.56
C GLY A 75 -9.43 5.36 8.61
N GLU A 76 -9.41 6.46 7.86
CA GLU A 76 -8.34 6.81 6.94
C GLU A 76 -7.25 7.63 7.63
N VAL A 77 -6.02 7.16 7.51
CA VAL A 77 -4.81 7.82 8.00
C VAL A 77 -3.91 8.11 6.81
N LEU A 78 -3.66 9.38 6.54
CA LEU A 78 -2.73 9.79 5.50
C LEU A 78 -1.31 9.37 5.88
N ILE A 79 -0.62 8.65 4.99
CA ILE A 79 0.81 8.33 5.16
C ILE A 79 1.66 9.39 4.47
N PHE A 80 1.37 9.67 3.19
CA PHE A 80 1.99 10.77 2.45
C PHE A 80 1.07 11.28 1.35
N ASN A 81 1.31 12.53 0.93
CA ASN A 81 0.64 13.15 -0.20
C ASN A 81 1.64 13.99 -0.99
N HIS A 82 1.92 13.60 -2.22
CA HIS A 82 2.71 14.34 -3.21
C HIS A 82 1.84 14.97 -4.28
N SER A 83 0.53 15.05 -4.07
CA SER A 83 -0.38 15.74 -4.99
C SER A 83 -0.03 17.23 -5.04
N PRO A 84 0.23 17.79 -6.23
CA PRO A 84 0.57 19.21 -6.39
C PRO A 84 -0.67 20.13 -6.46
N ASP A 85 -1.86 19.56 -6.57
CA ASP A 85 -3.17 20.22 -6.67
C ASP A 85 -3.95 20.24 -5.34
#